data_AF-A0A8S2EUX2-F1
#
_entry.id   AF-A0A8S2EUX2-F1
#
_cell.length_a   1.000
_cell.length_b   1.000
_cell.length_c   1.000
_cell.angle_alpha   90.00
_cell.angle_beta   90.00
_cell.angle_gamma   90.00
#
_symmetry.space_group_name_H-M   'P 1'
#
loop_
_entity.id
_entity.type
_entity.pdbx_description
1 polymer ?
#
loop_
_entity_poly.entity_id
_entity_poly.type
_entity_poly.pdbx_seq_one_letter_code
_entity_poly.pdbx_strand_id
1 'polypeptide(L)'
;MENDKINNMHFDPVKSALYRFHNSYIPKLPNTLSEVDIRPEWQLDNAGNQFLRYVTPMSVKVLIFVTDRALKELTLSEHCNVDGTFKTTPQPFYQVYTIHIYNKLSMKPSVYCLLASKHRESYNAMINGLVFLANSNGITLNPKTIMLDFEEVAILAFNQHFPNALTKGC
;
A
#
# COMPACT_ATOMS: atom_id res chain seq x y z
N MET A 1 59.38 5.33 -10.04
CA MET A 1 58.58 6.21 -9.16
C MET A 1 57.39 6.66 -9.96
N GLU A 2 56.18 6.55 -9.39
CA GLU A 2 54.90 6.99 -9.97
C GLU A 2 54.15 5.96 -10.84
N ASN A 3 53.68 4.89 -10.21
CA ASN A 3 52.62 4.03 -10.77
C ASN A 3 51.79 3.31 -9.69
N ASP A 4 51.48 4.00 -8.58
CA ASP A 4 50.66 3.45 -7.48
C ASP A 4 49.68 4.49 -6.90
N LYS A 5 48.93 5.19 -7.77
CA LYS A 5 47.89 6.16 -7.33
C LYS A 5 46.53 5.98 -8.00
N ILE A 6 46.17 4.77 -8.45
CA ILE A 6 44.80 4.51 -8.98
C ILE A 6 44.18 3.27 -8.34
N ASN A 7 44.40 3.04 -7.04
CA ASN A 7 43.68 1.96 -6.36
C ASN A 7 43.43 2.30 -4.89
N ASN A 8 42.45 3.17 -4.64
CA ASN A 8 41.71 3.21 -3.38
C ASN A 8 40.55 4.22 -3.44
N MET A 9 39.68 4.13 -4.45
CA MET A 9 38.32 4.68 -4.28
C MET A 9 37.56 3.69 -3.41
N HIS A 10 37.75 3.78 -2.10
CA HIS A 10 37.01 3.00 -1.13
C HIS A 10 35.53 3.29 -1.38
N PHE A 11 34.76 2.25 -1.72
CA PHE A 11 33.36 2.41 -2.14
C PHE A 11 32.48 2.94 -0.99
N ASP A 12 32.90 2.67 0.24
CA ASP A 12 32.19 3.05 1.47
C ASP A 12 32.04 4.56 1.67
N PRO A 13 33.08 5.41 1.58
CA PRO A 13 32.94 6.86 1.70
C PRO A 13 32.05 7.47 0.61
N VAL A 14 32.09 6.97 -0.63
CA VAL A 14 31.19 7.41 -1.71
C VAL A 14 29.74 7.01 -1.40
N LYS A 15 29.53 5.76 -1.00
CA LYS A 15 28.23 5.24 -0.55
C LYS A 15 27.69 6.07 0.63
N SER A 16 28.47 6.30 1.67
CA SER A 16 28.08 7.12 2.83
C SER A 16 27.81 8.58 2.47
N ALA A 17 28.54 9.17 1.53
CA ALA A 17 28.26 10.51 1.03
C ALA A 17 26.91 10.57 0.30
N LEU A 18 26.63 9.59 -0.57
CA LEU A 18 25.34 9.47 -1.27
C LEU A 18 24.19 9.24 -0.29
N TYR A 19 24.33 8.34 0.70
CA TYR A 19 23.31 8.15 1.74
C TYR A 19 23.06 9.42 2.55
N ARG A 20 24.10 10.18 2.92
CA ARG A 20 23.95 11.44 3.65
C ARG A 20 23.26 12.51 2.81
N PHE A 21 23.65 12.65 1.55
CA PHE A 21 23.00 13.57 0.62
C PHE A 21 21.54 13.21 0.42
N HIS A 22 21.23 11.94 0.15
CA HIS A 22 19.86 11.44 0.01
C HIS A 22 19.03 11.65 1.28
N ASN A 23 19.56 11.28 2.45
CA ASN A 23 18.89 11.47 3.74
C ASN A 23 18.71 12.95 4.10
N SER A 24 19.47 13.88 3.52
CA SER A 24 19.27 15.32 3.76
C SER A 24 17.96 15.85 3.16
N TYR A 25 17.41 15.16 2.15
CA TYR A 25 16.11 15.49 1.54
C TYR A 25 14.94 14.69 2.15
N ILE A 26 15.24 13.60 2.85
CA ILE A 26 14.25 12.75 3.53
C ILE A 26 13.99 13.34 4.94
N PRO A 27 12.76 13.81 5.23
CA PRO A 27 12.41 14.23 6.58
C PRO A 27 12.50 13.04 7.54
N LYS A 28 12.67 13.35 8.82
CA LYS A 28 12.69 12.33 9.88
C LYS A 28 11.39 11.51 9.81
N LEU A 29 11.50 10.21 10.07
CA LEU A 29 10.33 9.34 10.16
C LEU A 29 9.37 9.91 11.21
N PRO A 30 8.07 10.02 10.89
CA PRO A 30 7.07 10.49 11.84
C PRO A 30 6.94 9.49 13.00
N ASN A 31 6.82 10.00 14.22
CA ASN A 31 6.61 9.16 15.41
C ASN A 31 5.12 8.95 15.68
N THR A 32 4.28 9.88 15.22
CA THR A 32 2.83 9.86 15.43
C THR A 32 2.07 10.06 14.12
N LEU A 33 0.82 9.58 14.05
CA LEU A 33 0.00 9.71 12.83
C LEU A 33 -0.22 11.17 12.42
N SER A 34 -0.25 12.09 13.38
CA SER A 34 -0.37 13.54 13.15
C SER A 34 0.86 14.16 12.50
N GLU A 35 2.03 13.56 12.68
CA GLU A 35 3.29 13.99 12.04
C GLU A 35 3.43 13.43 10.62
N VAL A 36 2.54 12.53 10.17
CA VAL A 36 2.60 11.96 8.83
C VAL A 36 2.22 13.03 7.80
N ASP A 37 3.24 13.64 7.22
CA ASP A 37 3.14 14.57 6.10
C ASP A 37 3.60 13.87 4.81
N ILE A 38 2.66 13.63 3.89
CA ILE A 38 2.96 13.05 2.58
C ILE A 38 3.02 14.18 1.56
N ARG A 39 4.25 14.60 1.27
CA ARG A 39 4.53 15.66 0.30
C ARG A 39 3.95 15.31 -1.08
N PRO A 40 3.51 16.31 -1.87
CA PRO A 40 2.87 16.08 -3.17
C PRO A 40 3.66 15.17 -4.11
N GLU A 41 4.99 15.32 -4.15
CA GLU A 41 5.88 14.50 -4.98
C GLU A 41 5.88 13.01 -4.62
N TRP A 42 5.53 12.65 -3.39
CA TRP A 42 5.44 11.26 -2.92
C TRP A 42 4.05 10.65 -3.10
N GLN A 43 3.08 11.47 -3.51
CA GLN A 43 1.75 10.98 -3.83
C GLN A 43 1.67 10.44 -5.25
N LEU A 44 2.74 10.55 -6.03
CA LEU A 44 2.81 10.16 -7.44
C LEU A 44 3.51 8.81 -7.61
N ASP A 45 3.19 8.09 -8.69
CA ASP A 45 3.96 6.94 -9.15
C ASP A 45 5.22 7.35 -9.92
N ASN A 46 6.02 6.37 -10.35
CA ASN A 46 7.25 6.60 -11.11
C ASN A 46 7.03 7.26 -12.48
N ALA A 47 5.79 7.31 -12.97
CA ALA A 47 5.41 7.98 -14.22
C ALA A 47 4.75 9.35 -13.96
N GLY A 48 4.70 9.81 -12.72
CA GLY A 48 4.12 11.11 -12.33
C GLY A 48 2.60 11.11 -12.22
N ASN A 49 1.93 9.95 -12.24
CA ASN A 49 0.48 9.86 -12.07
C ASN A 49 0.12 9.77 -10.59
N GLN A 50 -1.07 10.24 -10.22
CA GLN A 50 -1.55 10.15 -8.83
C GLN A 50 -1.62 8.68 -8.39
N PHE A 51 -0.91 8.36 -7.31
CA PHE A 51 -0.82 7.03 -6.74
C PHE A 51 -1.42 6.94 -5.34
N LEU A 52 -1.20 7.90 -4.45
CA LEU A 52 -2.00 8.04 -3.22
C LEU A 52 -3.37 8.59 -3.60
N ARG A 53 -4.41 7.77 -3.53
CA ARG A 53 -5.74 8.11 -4.08
C ARG A 53 -6.78 8.41 -3.03
N TYR A 54 -6.60 7.90 -1.82
CA TYR A 54 -7.56 8.12 -0.75
C TYR A 54 -6.88 8.23 0.60
N VAL A 55 -7.34 9.20 1.39
CA VAL A 55 -6.84 9.48 2.74
C VAL A 55 -8.05 9.74 3.63
N THR A 56 -8.20 8.95 4.68
CA THR A 56 -9.28 9.13 5.65
C THR A 56 -8.89 10.11 6.77
N PRO A 57 -9.87 10.60 7.56
CA PRO A 57 -9.61 11.44 8.72
C PRO A 57 -8.73 10.78 9.79
N MET A 58 -8.16 11.60 10.68
CA MET A 58 -7.23 11.13 11.73
C MET A 58 -7.83 10.12 12.70
N SER A 59 -9.14 10.16 12.95
CA SER A 59 -9.83 9.22 13.86
C SER A 59 -9.73 7.76 13.40
N VAL A 60 -9.64 7.52 12.08
CA VAL A 60 -9.47 6.20 11.48
C VAL A 60 -8.53 6.37 10.29
N LYS A 61 -7.26 6.63 10.54
CA LYS A 61 -6.29 7.00 9.50
C LYS A 61 -5.93 5.78 8.63
N VAL A 62 -6.27 5.89 7.34
CA VAL A 62 -6.04 4.93 6.28
C VAL A 62 -5.55 5.69 5.06
N LEU A 63 -4.50 5.17 4.42
CA LEU A 63 -4.01 5.63 3.13
C LEU A 63 -4.22 4.52 2.11
N ILE A 64 -4.73 4.85 0.93
CA ILE A 64 -4.92 3.89 -0.17
C ILE A 64 -4.12 4.34 -1.38
N PHE A 65 -3.22 3.47 -1.82
CA PHE A 65 -2.38 3.67 -2.98
C PHE A 65 -2.80 2.70 -4.09
N VAL A 66 -3.14 3.25 -5.26
CA VAL A 66 -3.59 2.47 -6.41
C VAL A 66 -3.43 3.28 -7.70
N THR A 67 -2.96 2.63 -8.77
CA THR A 67 -2.91 3.24 -10.10
C THR A 67 -4.24 3.07 -10.84
N ASP A 68 -4.54 3.92 -11.82
CA ASP A 68 -5.76 3.75 -12.64
C ASP A 68 -5.78 2.41 -13.37
N ARG A 69 -4.62 1.91 -13.79
CA ARG A 69 -4.49 0.59 -14.40
C ARG A 69 -4.89 -0.51 -13.41
N ALA A 70 -4.32 -0.49 -12.21
CA ALA A 70 -4.63 -1.49 -11.18
C ALA A 70 -6.12 -1.44 -10.80
N LEU A 71 -6.71 -0.25 -10.72
CA LEU A 71 -8.14 -0.10 -10.43
C LEU A 71 -9.04 -0.73 -11.50
N LYS A 72 -8.69 -0.60 -12.78
CA LYS A 72 -9.38 -1.27 -13.89
C LYS A 72 -9.16 -2.78 -13.90
N GLU A 73 -7.96 -3.23 -13.55
CA GLU A 73 -7.67 -4.66 -13.50
C GLU A 73 -8.40 -5.35 -12.33
N LEU A 74 -8.64 -4.66 -11.21
CA LEU A 74 -9.49 -5.16 -10.12
C LEU A 74 -10.91 -5.47 -10.59
N THR A 75 -11.45 -4.73 -11.56
CA THR A 75 -12.80 -4.98 -12.11
C THR A 75 -12.88 -6.28 -12.90
N LEU A 76 -11.79 -6.65 -13.57
CA LEU A 76 -11.70 -7.84 -14.40
C LEU A 76 -11.39 -9.10 -13.57
N SER A 77 -10.99 -8.93 -12.30
CA SER A 77 -10.58 -10.02 -11.45
C SER A 77 -11.77 -10.58 -10.68
N GLU A 78 -12.15 -11.82 -10.98
CA GLU A 78 -13.16 -12.53 -10.20
C GLU A 78 -12.64 -12.99 -8.82
N HIS A 79 -11.32 -13.07 -8.69
CA HIS A 79 -10.64 -13.54 -7.49
C HIS A 79 -9.68 -12.48 -6.98
N CYS A 80 -9.78 -12.16 -5.69
CA CYS A 80 -8.85 -11.26 -5.01
C CYS A 80 -8.18 -12.01 -3.86
N ASN A 81 -6.86 -11.85 -3.75
CA ASN A 81 -6.12 -12.31 -2.59
C ASN A 81 -5.75 -11.09 -1.77
N VAL A 82 -5.88 -11.20 -0.46
CA VAL A 82 -5.75 -10.07 0.44
C VAL A 82 -4.82 -10.48 1.56
N ASP A 83 -3.80 -9.66 1.81
CA ASP A 83 -2.74 -9.98 2.76
C ASP A 83 -2.37 -8.77 3.62
N GLY A 84 -2.33 -8.97 4.92
CA GLY A 84 -1.96 -7.99 5.92
C GLY A 84 -0.61 -8.29 6.55
N THR A 85 0.38 -7.44 6.36
CA THR A 85 1.72 -7.60 6.93
C THR A 85 1.98 -6.58 8.03
N PHE A 86 2.33 -7.06 9.23
CA PHE A 86 2.66 -6.22 10.38
C PHE A 86 4.16 -5.91 10.46
N LYS A 87 5.01 -6.92 10.21
CA LYS A 87 6.48 -6.84 10.46
C LYS A 87 7.20 -5.81 9.59
N THR A 88 6.65 -5.51 8.41
CA THR A 88 7.27 -4.60 7.44
C THR A 88 6.59 -3.23 7.40
N THR A 89 5.67 -2.97 8.34
CA THR A 89 4.90 -1.73 8.36
C THR A 89 5.76 -0.56 8.84
N PRO A 90 5.79 0.56 8.10
CA PRO A 90 6.43 1.78 8.58
C PRO A 90 5.62 2.39 9.74
N GLN A 91 6.29 2.63 10.87
CA GLN A 91 5.71 3.45 11.93
C GLN A 91 5.33 4.83 11.36
N PRO A 92 4.23 5.45 11.83
CA PRO A 92 3.36 5.06 12.96
C PRO A 92 2.16 4.17 12.56
N PHE A 93 2.15 3.59 11.36
CA PHE A 93 1.06 2.69 10.95
C PHE A 93 1.19 1.32 11.62
N TYR A 94 0.05 0.66 11.81
CA TYR A 94 -0.02 -0.65 12.44
C TYR A 94 0.19 -1.79 11.44
N GLN A 95 -0.36 -1.63 10.23
CA GLN A 95 -0.35 -2.67 9.21
C GLN A 95 -0.24 -2.08 7.80
N VAL A 96 0.54 -2.74 6.94
CA VAL A 96 0.41 -2.64 5.49
C VAL A 96 -0.55 -3.71 5.05
N TYR A 97 -1.58 -3.32 4.32
CA TYR A 97 -2.59 -4.22 3.79
C TYR A 97 -2.57 -4.18 2.27
N THR A 98 -2.57 -5.33 1.61
CA THR A 98 -2.41 -5.43 0.17
C THR A 98 -3.50 -6.26 -0.48
N ILE A 99 -3.98 -5.80 -1.63
CA ILE A 99 -4.94 -6.55 -2.45
C ILE A 99 -4.22 -6.93 -3.73
N HIS A 100 -4.18 -8.23 -3.97
CA HIS A 100 -3.54 -8.85 -5.11
C HIS A 100 -4.59 -9.36 -6.08
N ILE A 101 -4.30 -9.17 -7.36
CA ILE A 101 -5.08 -9.77 -8.44
C ILE A 101 -4.24 -10.82 -9.14
N TYR A 102 -4.91 -11.88 -9.56
CA TYR A 102 -4.29 -12.90 -10.40
C TYR A 102 -4.50 -12.52 -11.87
N ASN A 103 -3.43 -12.16 -12.55
CA ASN A 103 -3.42 -12.20 -14.01
C ASN A 103 -2.97 -13.61 -14.43
N LYS A 104 -3.35 -14.07 -15.62
CA LYS A 104 -3.14 -15.46 -16.12
C LYS A 104 -1.74 -16.06 -15.90
N LEU A 105 -0.72 -15.25 -15.64
CA LEU A 105 0.68 -15.64 -15.49
C LEU A 105 1.23 -15.44 -14.07
N SER A 106 0.67 -14.53 -13.27
CA SER A 106 1.15 -14.25 -11.92
C SER A 106 0.15 -13.49 -11.04
N MET A 107 0.30 -13.69 -9.73
CA MET A 107 -0.30 -12.83 -8.72
C MET A 107 0.53 -11.56 -8.56
N LYS A 108 -0.12 -10.40 -8.57
CA LYS A 108 0.54 -9.12 -8.33
C LYS A 108 -0.23 -8.26 -7.33
N PRO A 109 0.47 -7.55 -6.42
CA PRO A 109 -0.16 -6.53 -5.60
C PRO A 109 -0.64 -5.38 -6.50
N SER A 110 -1.89 -4.99 -6.29
CA SER A 110 -2.58 -3.97 -7.10
C SER A 110 -3.04 -2.78 -6.28
N VAL A 111 -3.38 -3.02 -5.01
CA VAL A 111 -3.70 -1.96 -4.04
C VAL A 111 -2.80 -2.14 -2.84
N TYR A 112 -2.28 -1.03 -2.34
CA TYR A 112 -1.55 -0.97 -1.07
C TYR A 112 -2.27 -0.02 -0.14
N CYS A 113 -2.42 -0.43 1.12
CA CYS A 113 -3.07 0.36 2.14
C CYS A 113 -2.19 0.44 3.39
N LEU A 114 -2.14 1.61 4.02
CA LEU A 114 -1.54 1.78 5.34
C LEU A 114 -2.66 2.01 6.35
N LEU A 115 -2.79 1.13 7.34
CA LEU A 115 -3.85 1.16 8.35
C LEU A 115 -3.25 1.53 9.70
N ALA A 116 -3.87 2.50 10.39
CA ALA A 116 -3.45 2.93 11.72
C ALA A 116 -3.80 1.94 12.84
N SER A 117 -4.70 0.97 12.59
CA SER A 117 -5.07 -0.06 13.56
C SER A 117 -5.60 -1.31 12.87
N LYS A 118 -5.67 -2.42 13.62
CA LYS A 118 -6.37 -3.66 13.23
C LYS A 118 -7.84 -3.71 13.69
N HIS A 119 -8.42 -2.56 14.04
CA HIS A 119 -9.83 -2.50 14.44
C HIS A 119 -10.74 -2.54 13.20
N ARG A 120 -11.98 -3.01 13.40
CA ARG A 120 -12.96 -3.19 12.33
C ARG A 120 -13.20 -1.91 11.53
N GLU A 121 -13.17 -0.77 12.22
CA GLU A 121 -13.33 0.56 11.65
C GLU A 121 -12.25 0.85 10.60
N SER A 122 -11.00 0.42 10.82
CA SER A 122 -9.91 0.61 9.85
C SER A 122 -10.09 -0.24 8.60
N TYR A 123 -10.52 -1.49 8.73
CA TYR A 123 -10.86 -2.34 7.58
C TYR A 123 -12.06 -1.79 6.81
N ASN A 124 -13.12 -1.39 7.52
CA ASN A 124 -14.28 -0.77 6.90
C ASN A 124 -13.90 0.52 6.16
N ALA A 125 -13.08 1.38 6.77
CA ALA A 125 -12.64 2.62 6.14
C ALA A 125 -11.80 2.36 4.89
N MET A 126 -10.92 1.35 4.92
CA MET A 126 -10.15 0.91 3.76
C MET A 126 -11.06 0.39 2.63
N ILE A 127 -11.97 -0.53 2.92
CA ILE A 127 -12.84 -1.13 1.91
C ILE A 127 -13.79 -0.07 1.32
N ASN A 128 -14.38 0.79 2.15
CA ASN A 128 -15.23 1.89 1.69
C ASN A 128 -14.45 2.88 0.81
N GLY A 129 -13.21 3.22 1.19
CA GLY A 129 -12.35 4.07 0.37
C GLY A 129 -12.07 3.45 -1.00
N LEU A 130 -11.79 2.15 -1.05
CA LEU A 130 -11.56 1.44 -2.30
C LEU A 130 -12.83 1.36 -3.17
N VAL A 131 -13.99 1.06 -2.58
CA VAL A 131 -15.29 1.06 -3.28
C VAL A 131 -15.63 2.45 -3.80
N PHE A 132 -15.40 3.49 -3.01
CA PHE A 132 -15.59 4.88 -3.44
C PHE A 132 -14.70 5.23 -4.63
N LEU A 133 -13.41 4.87 -4.58
CA LEU A 133 -12.47 5.10 -5.69
C LEU A 133 -12.92 4.38 -6.95
N ALA A 134 -13.32 3.11 -6.84
CA ALA A 134 -13.85 2.33 -7.95
C ALA A 134 -15.09 2.99 -8.55
N ASN A 135 -16.11 3.28 -7.73
CA ASN A 135 -17.37 3.87 -8.19
C ASN A 135 -17.14 5.23 -8.86
N SER A 136 -16.24 6.05 -8.33
CA SER A 136 -15.87 7.36 -8.90
C SER A 136 -15.21 7.26 -10.27
N ASN A 137 -14.70 6.08 -10.63
CA ASN A 137 -14.13 5.76 -11.94
C ASN A 137 -15.08 4.93 -12.81
N GLY A 138 -16.37 4.84 -12.46
CA GLY A 138 -17.38 4.06 -13.18
C GLY A 138 -17.18 2.54 -13.05
N ILE A 139 -16.49 2.09 -11.99
CA ILE A 139 -16.13 0.70 -11.75
C ILE A 139 -16.93 0.19 -10.56
N THR A 140 -17.61 -0.95 -10.72
CA THR A 140 -18.26 -1.67 -9.63
C THR A 140 -17.39 -2.85 -9.22
N LEU A 141 -16.92 -2.87 -7.97
CA LEU A 141 -16.19 -4.01 -7.43
C LEU A 141 -17.19 -5.13 -7.09
N ASN A 142 -17.01 -6.30 -7.70
CA ASN A 142 -17.86 -7.47 -7.48
C ASN A 142 -17.03 -8.77 -7.55
N PRO A 143 -16.10 -8.99 -6.59
CA PRO A 143 -15.31 -10.21 -6.55
C PRO A 143 -16.21 -11.42 -6.31
N LYS A 144 -15.95 -12.54 -7.00
CA LYS A 144 -16.62 -13.83 -6.72
C LYS A 144 -15.95 -14.58 -5.57
N THR A 145 -14.65 -14.38 -5.37
CA THR A 145 -13.90 -15.02 -4.28
C THR A 145 -12.91 -14.04 -3.69
N ILE A 146 -12.86 -14.00 -2.37
CA ILE A 146 -11.86 -13.24 -1.62
C ILE A 146 -11.10 -14.25 -0.77
N MET A 147 -9.79 -14.35 -0.98
CA MET A 147 -8.90 -15.17 -0.17
C MET A 147 -8.13 -14.27 0.77
N LEU A 148 -8.23 -14.53 2.08
CA LEU A 148 -7.66 -13.69 3.12
C LEU A 148 -7.11 -14.55 4.24
N ASP A 149 -6.20 -13.98 5.01
CA ASP A 149 -5.69 -14.59 6.23
C ASP A 149 -6.81 -14.72 7.30
N PHE A 150 -6.57 -15.57 8.30
CA PHE A 150 -7.56 -15.90 9.35
C PHE A 150 -7.83 -14.75 10.34
N GLU A 151 -7.62 -13.50 9.94
CA GLU A 151 -8.00 -12.36 10.76
C GLU A 151 -9.53 -12.18 10.75
N GLU A 152 -10.17 -12.64 11.82
CA GLU A 152 -11.64 -12.64 11.98
C GLU A 152 -12.27 -11.29 11.69
N VAL A 153 -11.66 -10.20 12.18
CA VAL A 153 -12.19 -8.85 12.03
C VAL A 153 -12.15 -8.40 10.56
N ALA A 154 -11.08 -8.74 9.83
CA ALA A 154 -10.97 -8.46 8.40
C ALA A 154 -11.99 -9.29 7.61
N ILE A 155 -12.15 -10.58 7.93
CA ILE A 155 -13.17 -11.47 7.33
C ILE A 155 -14.57 -10.88 7.47
N LEU A 156 -14.94 -10.44 8.67
CA LEU A 156 -16.24 -9.83 8.92
C LEU A 156 -16.44 -8.54 8.12
N ALA A 157 -15.40 -7.71 7.99
CA ALA A 157 -15.46 -6.49 7.20
C ALA A 157 -15.66 -6.79 5.71
N PHE A 158 -14.90 -7.73 5.12
CA PHE A 158 -15.07 -8.11 3.71
C PHE A 158 -16.43 -8.74 3.44
N ASN A 159 -16.91 -9.66 4.29
CA ASN A 159 -18.23 -10.27 4.15
C ASN A 159 -19.36 -9.23 4.21
N GLN A 160 -19.23 -8.19 5.03
CA GLN A 160 -20.21 -7.12 5.11
C GLN A 160 -20.28 -6.30 3.80
N HIS A 161 -19.15 -6.03 3.16
CA HIS A 161 -19.09 -5.19 1.95
C HIS A 161 -19.33 -5.99 0.66
N PHE A 162 -18.96 -7.27 0.65
CA PHE A 162 -19.12 -8.18 -0.50
C PHE A 162 -19.86 -9.46 -0.08
N PRO A 163 -21.16 -9.36 0.31
CA PRO A 163 -21.91 -10.49 0.86
C PRO A 163 -22.11 -11.65 -0.13
N ASN A 164 -21.96 -11.38 -1.43
CA ASN A 164 -22.09 -12.39 -2.49
C ASN A 164 -20.74 -13.07 -2.83
N ALA A 165 -19.62 -12.59 -2.28
CA ALA A 165 -18.32 -13.18 -2.52
C ALA A 165 -18.12 -14.41 -1.63
N LEU A 166 -17.52 -15.47 -2.19
CA LEU A 166 -17.07 -16.60 -1.38
C LEU A 166 -15.75 -16.24 -0.69
N THR A 167 -15.80 -16.12 0.63
CA THR A 167 -14.61 -15.92 1.46
C THR A 167 -13.92 -17.26 1.73
N LYS A 168 -12.62 -17.34 1.44
CA LYS A 168 -11.77 -18.51 1.72
C LYS A 168 -10.61 -18.09 2.62
N GLY A 169 -10.30 -18.93 3.61
CA GLY A 169 -9.06 -18.80 4.37
C GLY A 169 -7.86 -19.20 3.50
N CYS A 170 -6.77 -18.45 3.60
CA CYS A 170 -5.48 -18.79 3.01
C CYS A 170 -4.60 -19.60 3.96
#